data_AF-A0A919CED0-F1
#
_entry.id   AF-A0A919CED0-F1
#
_cell.length_a   1.000
_cell.length_b   1.000
_cell.length_c   1.000
_cell.angle_alpha   90.00
_cell.angle_beta   90.00
_cell.angle_gamma   90.00
#
_symmetry.space_group_name_H-M   'P 1'
#
loop_
_entity.id
_entity.type
_entity.pdbx_description
1 polymer ?
#
loop_
_entity_poly.entity_id
_entity_poly.type
_entity_poly.pdbx_seq_one_letter_code
_entity_poly.pdbx_strand_id
1 'polypeptide(L)'
;MALRLPRIGAGRRVHPDDAVDELAAKLADRIGPAVHPYEVAALLESEGLTGEAITEKYGHKDLFSLAEDLYTRVPREFPEPPGAADPWAPDHVRCALRGALFGLPGLAYPLTSGLWFSDGAVAALIVAGLISWAWSQGLAHRAYLRLASGRHEAGRTLLYGAPAGALLAAGAATVLAGPTPAALFAVWQSVYLAAAGVLLVFARERLLLATLVPVIGGAAVLPWVEPGPWVRAGLPLLTAVLVVAVAGRAIRAAVREDPAPGAVRPGPAVSLPYGLFGLGAGVLVMCAGLRHPWAVVVLTLSMGPAEWLLFRYRGLSVAALRKASTPAGFRAKSAAVLGGCLAVYLLPLAPAAYFTGAEIAPLLALAAVLWTALLLQAFGIAWVPAALTLCAAAGVGADACLRPPAGPLVPLLCCTAAAVGLLAWALHRLGRPTAHA
;
A
#
# COMPACT_ATOMS: atom_id res chain seq x y z
N MET A 1 91.09 -12.65 7.32
CA MET A 1 89.74 -12.72 7.91
C MET A 1 88.84 -11.76 7.13
N ALA A 2 88.06 -12.29 6.19
CA ALA A 2 86.90 -11.62 5.57
C ALA A 2 86.10 -12.72 4.86
N LEU A 3 84.87 -12.94 5.29
CA LEU A 3 84.00 -14.04 4.89
C LEU A 3 83.63 -13.95 3.40
N ARG A 4 83.75 -15.07 2.68
CA ARG A 4 83.04 -15.30 1.41
C ARG A 4 81.55 -15.47 1.71
N LEU A 5 80.72 -14.58 1.19
CA LEU A 5 79.28 -14.84 1.05
C LEU A 5 79.07 -15.79 -0.14
N PRO A 6 78.23 -16.84 -0.02
CA PRO A 6 77.94 -17.73 -1.12
C PRO A 6 77.09 -16.99 -2.17
N ARG A 7 77.44 -17.21 -3.44
CA ARG A 7 76.61 -16.85 -4.61
C ARG A 7 75.21 -17.46 -4.43
N ILE A 8 74.19 -16.62 -4.45
CA ILE A 8 72.81 -17.04 -4.65
C ILE A 8 72.71 -17.58 -6.08
N GLY A 9 72.78 -18.90 -6.20
CA GLY A 9 72.36 -19.61 -7.40
C GLY A 9 71.06 -20.33 -7.08
N ALA A 10 70.01 -20.06 -7.85
CA ALA A 10 68.99 -21.03 -8.28
C ALA A 10 67.90 -20.29 -9.06
N GLY A 11 67.93 -20.43 -10.40
CA GLY A 11 66.71 -20.29 -11.18
C GLY A 11 65.75 -21.40 -10.75
N ARG A 12 64.76 -21.06 -9.94
CA ARG A 12 63.63 -21.94 -9.63
C ARG A 12 62.94 -22.20 -10.97
N ARG A 13 63.05 -23.42 -11.50
CA ARG A 13 62.20 -23.85 -12.61
C ARG A 13 60.77 -23.75 -12.08
N VAL A 14 60.01 -22.78 -12.58
CA VAL A 14 58.57 -22.68 -12.31
C VAL A 14 57.98 -23.98 -12.84
N HIS A 15 57.51 -24.85 -11.94
CA HIS A 15 56.82 -26.05 -12.37
C HIS A 15 55.49 -25.60 -12.99
N PRO A 16 54.98 -26.25 -14.04
CA PRO A 16 53.66 -25.92 -14.60
C PRO A 16 52.57 -25.85 -13.52
N ASP A 17 52.64 -26.71 -12.51
CA ASP A 17 51.76 -26.67 -11.34
C ASP A 17 51.86 -25.36 -10.53
N ASP A 18 53.05 -24.78 -10.35
CA ASP A 18 53.22 -23.49 -9.67
C ASP A 18 52.53 -22.35 -10.46
N ALA A 19 52.57 -22.42 -11.80
CA ALA A 19 51.96 -21.44 -12.68
C ALA A 19 50.42 -21.57 -12.71
N VAL A 20 49.90 -22.80 -12.65
CA VAL A 20 48.46 -23.08 -12.53
C VAL A 20 47.95 -22.64 -11.16
N ASP A 21 48.69 -22.89 -10.08
CA ASP A 21 48.32 -22.45 -8.73
C ASP A 21 48.32 -20.92 -8.60
N GLU A 22 49.28 -20.23 -9.22
CA GLU A 22 49.28 -18.76 -9.28
C GLU A 22 48.07 -18.22 -10.06
N LEU A 23 47.72 -18.86 -11.17
CA LEU A 23 46.53 -18.49 -11.95
C LEU A 23 45.23 -18.78 -11.18
N ALA A 24 45.17 -19.92 -10.48
CA ALA A 24 44.07 -20.29 -9.61
C ALA A 24 43.88 -19.28 -8.49
N ALA A 25 44.96 -18.85 -7.82
CA ALA A 25 44.92 -17.83 -6.79
C ALA A 25 44.49 -16.46 -7.34
N LYS A 26 45.00 -16.07 -8.52
CA LYS A 26 44.68 -14.78 -9.15
C LYS A 26 43.21 -14.69 -9.57
N LEU A 27 42.63 -15.80 -10.04
CA LEU A 27 41.26 -15.83 -10.56
C LEU A 27 40.27 -16.49 -9.60
N ALA A 28 40.67 -16.79 -8.36
CA ALA A 28 39.86 -17.52 -7.38
C ALA A 28 38.45 -16.94 -7.22
N ASP A 29 38.32 -15.62 -7.04
CA ASP A 29 37.02 -14.95 -6.85
C ASP A 29 36.07 -15.09 -8.05
N ARG A 30 36.62 -15.24 -9.27
CA ARG A 30 35.84 -15.36 -10.52
C ARG A 30 35.59 -16.81 -10.92
N ILE A 31 36.48 -17.72 -10.50
CA ILE A 31 36.38 -19.16 -10.76
C ILE A 31 35.53 -19.86 -9.70
N GLY A 32 35.61 -19.44 -8.44
CA GLY A 32 34.89 -20.02 -7.31
C GLY A 32 33.38 -20.17 -7.51
N PRO A 33 32.69 -19.15 -8.08
CA PRO A 33 31.25 -19.21 -8.40
C PRO A 33 30.87 -20.07 -9.60
N ALA A 34 31.84 -20.48 -10.43
CA ALA A 34 31.56 -21.24 -11.65
C ALA A 34 30.90 -22.58 -11.31
N VAL A 35 29.79 -22.89 -11.99
CA VAL A 35 29.03 -24.15 -11.81
C VAL A 35 29.48 -25.24 -12.78
N HIS A 36 30.30 -24.90 -13.77
CA HIS A 36 30.84 -25.83 -14.76
C HIS A 36 32.23 -25.39 -15.26
N PRO A 37 33.16 -26.30 -15.58
CA PRO A 37 34.46 -25.97 -16.19
C PRO A 37 34.37 -25.09 -17.46
N TYR A 38 33.26 -25.15 -18.20
CA TYR A 38 33.08 -24.32 -19.40
C TYR A 38 32.85 -22.84 -19.09
N GLU A 39 32.33 -22.49 -17.92
CA GLU A 39 32.28 -21.08 -17.47
C GLU A 39 33.68 -20.56 -17.15
N VAL A 40 34.55 -21.43 -16.61
CA VAL A 40 35.97 -21.15 -16.42
C VAL A 40 36.68 -21.00 -17.77
N ALA A 41 36.37 -21.85 -18.76
CA ALA A 41 36.91 -21.72 -20.10
C ALA A 41 36.52 -20.38 -20.75
N ALA A 42 35.24 -20.00 -20.68
CA ALA A 42 34.76 -18.71 -21.18
C ALA A 42 35.42 -17.51 -20.46
N LEU A 43 35.65 -17.63 -19.15
CA LEU A 43 36.41 -16.66 -18.38
C LEU A 43 37.86 -16.53 -18.90
N LEU A 44 38.57 -17.64 -19.05
CA LEU A 44 39.95 -17.66 -19.55
C LEU A 44 40.06 -17.12 -21.00
N GLU A 45 39.07 -17.41 -21.84
CA GLU A 45 38.95 -16.84 -23.19
C GLU A 45 38.74 -15.32 -23.13
N SER A 46 37.90 -14.83 -22.23
CA SER A 46 37.67 -13.38 -22.03
C SER A 46 38.91 -12.64 -21.50
N GLU A 47 39.77 -13.34 -20.76
CA GLU A 47 41.09 -12.84 -20.32
C GLU A 47 42.15 -12.85 -21.45
N GLY A 48 41.79 -13.38 -22.62
CA GLY A 48 42.65 -13.40 -23.81
C GLY A 48 43.74 -14.46 -23.76
N LEU A 49 43.57 -15.55 -23.00
CA LEU A 49 44.53 -16.65 -23.02
C LEU A 49 44.53 -17.36 -24.38
N THR A 50 45.68 -17.34 -25.06
CA THR A 50 45.89 -18.02 -26.33
C THR A 50 46.35 -19.47 -26.12
N GLY A 51 46.11 -20.34 -27.11
CA GLY A 51 46.51 -21.76 -27.05
C GLY A 51 48.02 -21.95 -26.80
N GLU A 52 48.86 -21.13 -27.44
CA GLU A 52 50.32 -21.15 -27.24
C GLU A 52 50.69 -20.83 -25.79
N ALA A 53 50.09 -19.79 -25.19
CA ALA A 53 50.33 -19.45 -23.79
C ALA A 53 49.85 -20.55 -22.84
N ILE A 54 48.73 -21.22 -23.16
CA ILE A 54 48.19 -22.33 -22.36
C ILE A 54 49.14 -23.52 -22.34
N THR A 55 49.68 -23.90 -23.49
CA THR A 55 50.61 -25.03 -23.61
C THR A 55 51.99 -24.70 -23.04
N GLU A 56 52.56 -23.53 -23.35
CA GLU A 56 53.93 -23.18 -22.95
C GLU A 56 54.04 -22.81 -21.47
N LYS A 57 53.08 -22.05 -20.93
CA LYS A 57 53.16 -21.52 -19.56
C LYS A 57 52.48 -22.40 -18.52
N TYR A 58 51.38 -23.07 -18.89
CA TYR A 58 50.56 -23.83 -17.96
C TYR A 58 50.62 -25.35 -18.20
N GLY A 59 51.24 -25.81 -19.30
CA GLY A 59 51.44 -27.24 -19.56
C GLY A 59 50.17 -28.01 -19.96
N HIS A 60 49.08 -27.31 -20.31
CA HIS A 60 47.82 -27.93 -20.74
C HIS A 60 47.68 -27.96 -22.26
N LYS A 61 47.01 -29.01 -22.76
CA LYS A 61 46.79 -29.24 -24.19
C LYS A 61 45.87 -28.19 -24.85
N ASP A 62 44.93 -27.65 -24.10
CA ASP A 62 43.89 -26.75 -24.57
C ASP A 62 43.27 -25.97 -23.39
N LEU A 63 42.49 -24.94 -23.74
CA LEU A 63 41.75 -24.09 -22.81
C LEU A 63 40.84 -24.88 -21.86
N PHE A 64 40.19 -25.93 -22.37
CA PHE A 64 39.24 -26.73 -21.61
C PHE A 64 39.92 -27.58 -20.54
N SER A 65 41.09 -28.14 -20.85
CA SER A 65 41.90 -28.91 -19.91
C SER A 65 42.45 -28.02 -18.79
N LEU A 66 42.88 -26.80 -19.11
CA LEU A 66 43.29 -25.82 -18.09
C LEU A 66 42.09 -25.39 -17.24
N ALA A 67 40.93 -25.16 -17.87
CA ALA A 67 39.72 -24.79 -17.16
C ALA A 67 39.23 -25.88 -16.19
N GLU A 68 39.36 -27.16 -16.56
CA GLU A 68 39.03 -28.30 -15.70
C GLU A 68 39.97 -28.39 -14.50
N ASP A 69 41.28 -28.18 -14.69
CA ASP A 69 42.25 -28.19 -13.58
C ASP A 69 42.02 -27.00 -12.63
N LEU A 70 41.81 -25.80 -13.17
CA LEU A 70 41.47 -24.64 -12.35
C LEU A 70 40.12 -24.81 -11.62
N TYR A 71 39.15 -25.46 -12.25
CA TYR A 71 37.86 -25.77 -11.65
C TYR A 71 37.99 -26.74 -10.46
N THR A 72 38.91 -27.71 -10.52
CA THR A 72 39.14 -28.65 -9.41
C THR A 72 39.98 -28.04 -8.28
N ARG A 73 40.95 -27.17 -8.60
CA ARG A 73 41.85 -26.56 -7.60
C ARG A 73 41.22 -25.42 -6.81
N VAL A 74 40.37 -24.60 -7.44
CA VAL A 74 39.75 -23.45 -6.76
C VAL A 74 38.56 -23.93 -5.91
N PRO A 75 38.54 -23.66 -4.58
CA PRO A 75 37.38 -23.94 -3.73
C PRO A 75 36.10 -23.31 -4.29
N ARG A 76 35.00 -24.06 -4.28
CA ARG A 76 33.72 -23.56 -4.75
C ARG A 76 33.15 -22.56 -3.73
N GLU A 77 32.85 -21.36 -4.20
CA GLU A 77 32.18 -20.33 -3.43
C GLU A 77 30.95 -19.87 -4.20
N PHE A 78 29.77 -19.97 -3.60
CA PHE A 78 28.52 -19.53 -4.21
C PHE A 78 28.05 -18.26 -3.50
N PRO A 79 28.66 -17.09 -3.79
CA PRO A 79 28.28 -15.84 -3.15
C PRO A 79 26.81 -15.55 -3.45
N GLU A 80 26.08 -15.15 -2.41
CA GLU A 80 24.68 -14.78 -2.57
C GLU A 80 24.61 -13.54 -3.48
N PRO A 81 23.84 -13.57 -4.59
CA PRO A 81 23.74 -12.43 -5.48
C PRO A 81 23.24 -11.20 -4.73
N PRO A 82 23.68 -9.99 -5.10
CA PRO A 82 23.25 -8.76 -4.43
C PRO A 82 21.73 -8.68 -4.42
N GLY A 83 21.18 -8.33 -3.25
CA GLY A 83 19.73 -8.30 -3.06
C GLY A 83 19.07 -7.37 -4.05
N ALA A 84 18.18 -7.91 -4.90
CA ALA A 84 17.35 -7.09 -5.78
C ALA A 84 16.55 -6.07 -4.96
N ALA A 85 16.44 -4.85 -5.47
CA ALA A 85 15.68 -3.76 -4.86
C ALA A 85 14.27 -4.23 -4.48
N ASP A 86 13.77 -3.78 -3.32
CA ASP A 86 12.43 -4.11 -2.86
C ASP A 86 11.39 -3.40 -3.73
N PRO A 87 10.60 -4.13 -4.56
CA PRO A 87 9.56 -3.51 -5.38
C PRO A 87 8.42 -2.93 -4.53
N TRP A 88 8.35 -3.28 -3.25
CA TRP A 88 7.35 -2.82 -2.30
C TRP A 88 7.89 -1.79 -1.31
N ALA A 89 9.05 -1.17 -1.60
CA ALA A 89 9.58 -0.09 -0.79
C ALA A 89 8.55 1.04 -0.64
N PRO A 90 8.11 1.38 0.58
CA PRO A 90 7.06 2.36 0.78
C PRO A 90 7.55 3.78 0.50
N ASP A 91 6.74 4.58 -0.20
CA ASP A 91 6.91 6.03 -0.23
C ASP A 91 6.37 6.62 1.09
N HIS A 92 7.29 6.89 2.01
CA HIS A 92 6.98 7.40 3.35
C HIS A 92 6.18 8.70 3.32
N VAL A 93 6.55 9.62 2.43
CA VAL A 93 5.91 10.94 2.34
C VAL A 93 4.50 10.80 1.79
N ARG A 94 4.32 9.96 0.77
CA ARG A 94 3.01 9.71 0.19
C ARG A 94 2.06 9.04 1.17
N CYS A 95 2.52 8.05 1.93
CA CYS A 95 1.70 7.38 2.95
C CYS A 95 1.26 8.36 4.05
N ALA A 96 2.19 9.16 4.58
CA ALA A 96 1.87 10.19 5.58
C ALA A 96 0.87 11.23 5.03
N LEU A 97 1.09 11.68 3.80
CA LEU A 97 0.22 12.65 3.15
C LEU A 97 -1.19 12.09 2.93
N ARG A 98 -1.34 10.81 2.56
CA ARG A 98 -2.66 10.17 2.40
C ARG A 98 -3.46 10.15 3.70
N GLY A 99 -2.83 9.80 4.82
CA GLY A 99 -3.47 9.89 6.15
C GLY A 99 -4.01 11.29 6.43
N ALA A 100 -3.21 12.33 6.18
CA ALA A 100 -3.65 13.72 6.31
C ALA A 100 -4.79 14.07 5.35
N LEU A 101 -4.69 13.69 4.07
CA LEU A 101 -5.68 13.99 3.04
C LEU A 101 -7.04 13.32 3.26
N PHE A 102 -7.10 12.22 4.02
CA PHE A 102 -8.37 11.63 4.44
C PHE A 102 -9.03 12.41 5.58
N GLY A 103 -8.24 13.03 6.48
CA GLY A 103 -8.75 13.77 7.64
C GLY A 103 -9.03 15.26 7.39
N LEU A 104 -8.14 15.95 6.67
CA LEU A 104 -8.21 17.39 6.41
C LEU A 104 -9.53 17.92 5.83
N PRO A 105 -10.24 17.20 4.93
CA PRO A 105 -11.53 17.65 4.42
C PRO A 105 -12.59 17.78 5.52
N GLY A 106 -12.41 17.03 6.62
CA GLY A 106 -13.27 17.12 7.80
C GLY A 106 -13.24 18.49 8.49
N LEU A 107 -12.23 19.32 8.22
CA LEU A 107 -12.20 20.71 8.71
C LEU A 107 -13.33 21.57 8.14
N ALA A 108 -13.98 21.14 7.05
CA ALA A 108 -15.15 21.83 6.52
C ALA A 108 -16.36 21.74 7.48
N TYR A 109 -16.54 20.65 8.24
CA TYR A 109 -17.69 20.49 9.15
C TYR A 109 -17.74 21.56 10.26
N PRO A 110 -16.69 21.81 11.05
CA PRO A 110 -16.72 22.88 12.04
C PRO A 110 -16.83 24.26 11.38
N LEU A 111 -16.17 24.47 10.23
CA LEU A 111 -16.23 25.73 9.48
C LEU A 111 -17.66 26.08 9.02
N THR A 112 -18.45 25.09 8.61
CA THR A 112 -19.81 25.27 8.10
C THR A 112 -20.91 24.92 9.11
N SER A 113 -20.56 24.52 10.33
CA SER A 113 -21.50 24.03 11.37
C SER A 113 -22.77 24.88 11.54
N GLY A 114 -22.65 26.21 11.54
CA GLY A 114 -23.79 27.13 11.66
C GLY A 114 -24.64 27.34 10.40
N LEU A 115 -24.30 26.69 9.26
CA LEU A 115 -24.94 26.92 7.96
C LEU A 115 -25.85 25.76 7.51
N TRP A 116 -25.57 24.54 7.94
CA TRP A 116 -26.27 23.34 7.45
C TRP A 116 -27.04 22.58 8.51
N PHE A 117 -26.92 22.95 9.80
CA PHE A 117 -27.57 22.22 10.86
C PHE A 117 -29.10 22.38 10.77
N SER A 118 -29.79 21.27 10.50
CA SER A 118 -31.24 21.16 10.45
C SER A 118 -31.66 19.76 10.87
N ASP A 119 -32.96 19.55 11.10
CA ASP A 119 -33.51 18.21 11.32
C ASP A 119 -33.16 17.30 10.16
N GLY A 120 -32.65 16.09 10.46
CA GLY A 120 -32.24 15.11 9.46
C GLY A 120 -30.91 15.40 8.73
N ALA A 121 -30.27 16.55 8.95
CA ALA A 121 -29.03 16.94 8.25
C ALA A 121 -27.90 15.92 8.46
N VAL A 122 -27.70 15.49 9.70
CA VAL A 122 -26.66 14.50 10.06
C VAL A 122 -26.91 13.16 9.35
N ALA A 123 -28.15 12.68 9.32
CA ALA A 123 -28.50 11.44 8.65
C ALA A 123 -28.23 11.52 7.14
N ALA A 124 -28.58 12.63 6.50
CA ALA A 124 -28.30 12.85 5.08
C ALA A 124 -26.79 12.88 4.78
N LEU A 125 -25.99 13.54 5.62
CA LEU A 125 -24.52 13.56 5.47
C LEU A 125 -23.89 12.19 5.68
N ILE A 126 -24.37 11.41 6.65
CA ILE A 126 -23.95 10.03 6.87
C ILE A 126 -24.28 9.18 5.64
N VAL A 127 -25.51 9.25 5.13
CA VAL A 127 -25.92 8.46 3.95
C VAL A 127 -25.12 8.83 2.71
N ALA A 128 -24.94 10.13 2.43
CA ALA A 128 -24.05 10.57 1.36
C ALA A 128 -22.62 10.06 1.56
N GLY A 129 -22.10 10.10 2.79
CA GLY A 129 -20.77 9.60 3.14
C GLY A 129 -20.62 8.10 2.87
N LEU A 130 -21.57 7.28 3.33
CA LEU A 130 -21.58 5.83 3.14
C LEU A 130 -21.64 5.45 1.67
N ILE A 131 -22.53 6.08 0.89
CA ILE A 131 -22.64 5.85 -0.55
C ILE A 131 -21.35 6.27 -1.26
N SER A 132 -20.82 7.45 -0.93
CA SER A 132 -19.57 7.95 -1.51
C SER A 132 -18.40 7.02 -1.22
N TRP A 133 -18.30 6.48 0.00
CA TRP A 133 -17.22 5.59 0.40
C TRP A 133 -17.32 4.23 -0.28
N ALA A 134 -18.51 3.62 -0.27
CA ALA A 134 -18.79 2.35 -0.96
C ALA A 134 -18.51 2.46 -2.46
N TRP A 135 -19.03 3.50 -3.10
CA TRP A 135 -18.80 3.74 -4.52
C TRP A 135 -17.31 3.96 -4.83
N SER A 136 -16.63 4.78 -4.03
CA SER A 136 -15.22 5.12 -4.25
C SER A 136 -14.30 3.91 -4.11
N GLN A 137 -14.58 2.97 -3.19
CA GLN A 137 -13.78 1.74 -3.07
C GLN A 137 -13.91 0.85 -4.31
N GLY A 138 -15.14 0.63 -4.78
CA GLY A 138 -15.37 -0.14 -6.01
C GLY A 138 -14.77 0.55 -7.25
N LEU A 139 -14.96 1.86 -7.37
CA LEU A 139 -14.43 2.64 -8.48
C LEU A 139 -12.90 2.70 -8.48
N ALA A 140 -12.27 2.90 -7.32
CA ALA A 140 -10.81 2.94 -7.20
C ALA A 140 -10.21 1.60 -7.62
N HIS A 141 -10.73 0.48 -7.13
CA HIS A 141 -10.28 -0.85 -7.55
C HIS A 141 -10.40 -1.02 -9.08
N ARG A 142 -11.56 -0.68 -9.65
CA ARG A 142 -11.78 -0.74 -11.10
C ARG A 142 -10.81 0.15 -11.88
N ALA A 143 -10.55 1.36 -11.39
CA ALA A 143 -9.64 2.30 -12.03
C ALA A 143 -8.19 1.81 -11.97
N TYR A 144 -7.73 1.21 -10.86
CA TYR A 144 -6.40 0.60 -10.77
C TYR A 144 -6.24 -0.61 -11.70
N LEU A 145 -7.26 -1.47 -11.82
CA LEU A 145 -7.23 -2.56 -12.82
C LEU A 145 -7.08 -2.01 -14.24
N ARG A 146 -7.76 -0.89 -14.53
CA ARG A 146 -7.70 -0.24 -15.85
C ARG A 146 -6.40 0.52 -16.07
N LEU A 147 -5.78 1.01 -14.99
CA LEU A 147 -4.47 1.66 -15.03
C LEU A 147 -3.37 0.69 -15.47
N ALA A 148 -3.50 -0.61 -15.14
CA ALA A 148 -2.61 -1.65 -15.63
C ALA A 148 -2.68 -1.85 -17.16
N SER A 149 -3.83 -1.54 -17.78
CA SER A 149 -3.95 -1.52 -19.24
C SER A 149 -3.46 -0.20 -19.85
N GLY A 150 -3.66 0.92 -19.16
CA GLY A 150 -3.16 2.23 -19.57
C GLY A 150 -3.90 3.39 -18.90
N ARG A 151 -3.28 4.57 -18.87
CA ARG A 151 -3.87 5.76 -18.22
C ARG A 151 -5.12 6.23 -18.94
N HIS A 152 -5.20 6.11 -20.26
CA HIS A 152 -6.42 6.38 -21.04
C HIS A 152 -7.63 5.64 -20.49
N GLU A 153 -7.48 4.33 -20.25
CA GLU A 153 -8.56 3.45 -19.83
C GLU A 153 -9.01 3.70 -18.39
N ALA A 154 -8.07 4.03 -17.51
CA ALA A 154 -8.36 4.52 -16.15
C ALA A 154 -9.08 5.87 -16.19
N GLY A 155 -8.60 6.80 -17.03
CA GLY A 155 -9.20 8.11 -17.25
C GLY A 155 -10.66 8.03 -17.68
N ARG A 156 -10.99 7.17 -18.65
CA ARG A 156 -12.38 6.92 -19.08
C ARG A 156 -13.23 6.34 -17.95
N THR A 157 -12.68 5.42 -17.17
CA THR A 157 -13.39 4.79 -16.04
C THR A 157 -13.76 5.83 -14.98
N LEU A 158 -12.82 6.73 -14.67
CA LEU A 158 -13.00 7.81 -13.70
C LEU A 158 -13.92 8.93 -14.23
N LEU A 159 -13.85 9.24 -15.53
CA LEU A 159 -14.68 10.27 -16.18
C LEU A 159 -16.18 10.03 -15.98
N TYR A 160 -16.62 8.78 -16.07
CA TYR A 160 -18.03 8.42 -15.86
C TYR A 160 -18.31 7.97 -14.43
N GLY A 161 -17.37 7.25 -13.82
CA GLY A 161 -17.56 6.69 -12.49
C GLY A 161 -17.62 7.74 -11.39
N ALA A 162 -16.74 8.76 -11.43
CA ALA A 162 -16.69 9.75 -10.35
C ALA A 162 -17.96 10.63 -10.30
N PRO A 163 -18.46 11.20 -11.41
CA PRO A 163 -19.72 11.96 -11.40
C PRO A 163 -20.93 11.10 -11.03
N ALA A 164 -21.01 9.86 -11.52
CA ALA A 164 -22.12 8.95 -11.20
C ALA A 164 -22.20 8.68 -9.68
N GLY A 165 -21.07 8.41 -9.03
CA GLY A 165 -21.01 8.23 -7.58
C GLY A 165 -21.41 9.48 -6.80
N ALA A 166 -20.92 10.65 -7.23
CA ALA A 166 -21.28 11.92 -6.61
C ALA A 166 -22.78 12.21 -6.73
N LEU A 167 -23.37 11.98 -7.91
CA LEU A 167 -24.81 12.16 -8.14
C LEU A 167 -25.66 11.18 -7.32
N LEU A 168 -25.26 9.91 -7.22
CA LEU A 168 -25.96 8.92 -6.41
C LEU A 168 -25.95 9.30 -4.92
N ALA A 169 -24.80 9.68 -4.39
CA ALA A 169 -24.66 10.07 -2.98
C ALA A 169 -25.41 11.39 -2.67
N ALA A 170 -25.27 12.40 -3.51
CA ALA A 170 -25.96 13.67 -3.38
C ALA A 170 -27.48 13.54 -3.52
N GLY A 171 -27.94 12.74 -4.49
CA GLY A 171 -29.36 12.44 -4.70
C GLY A 171 -29.98 11.77 -3.48
N ALA A 172 -29.32 10.75 -2.91
CA ALA A 172 -29.80 10.07 -1.71
C ALA A 172 -29.89 11.02 -0.50
N ALA A 173 -28.90 11.88 -0.29
CA ALA A 173 -28.96 12.90 0.76
C ALA A 173 -30.08 13.92 0.53
N THR A 174 -30.30 14.34 -0.72
CA THR A 174 -31.37 15.29 -1.07
C THR A 174 -32.75 14.69 -0.85
N VAL A 175 -32.94 13.40 -1.14
CA VAL A 175 -34.20 12.68 -0.84
C VAL A 175 -34.49 12.65 0.66
N LEU A 176 -33.45 12.53 1.50
CA LEU A 176 -33.59 12.47 2.96
C LEU A 176 -33.78 13.84 3.61
N ALA A 177 -32.99 14.84 3.23
CA ALA A 177 -32.98 16.15 3.86
C ALA A 177 -33.85 17.19 3.16
N GLY A 178 -34.43 16.87 1.99
CA GLY A 178 -35.12 17.85 1.14
C GLY A 178 -34.18 18.92 0.56
N PRO A 179 -34.70 19.99 -0.04
CA PRO A 179 -33.92 21.09 -0.62
C PRO A 179 -33.40 22.05 0.47
N THR A 180 -32.63 21.52 1.41
CA THR A 180 -32.09 22.25 2.56
C THR A 180 -30.60 22.60 2.38
N PRO A 181 -30.05 23.53 3.16
CA PRO A 181 -28.60 23.77 3.21
C PRO A 181 -27.78 22.51 3.51
N ALA A 182 -28.34 21.56 4.28
CA ALA A 182 -27.74 20.25 4.51
C ALA A 182 -27.55 19.43 3.22
N ALA A 183 -28.54 19.44 2.33
CA ALA A 183 -28.42 18.79 1.03
C ALA A 183 -27.34 19.43 0.16
N LEU A 184 -27.20 20.77 0.17
CA LEU A 184 -26.11 21.46 -0.51
C LEU A 184 -24.73 21.07 0.05
N PHE A 185 -24.62 20.94 1.38
CA PHE A 185 -23.38 20.49 1.99
C PHE A 185 -23.07 19.01 1.68
N ALA A 186 -24.10 18.16 1.60
CA ALA A 186 -23.95 16.78 1.14
C ALA A 186 -23.51 16.69 -0.33
N VAL A 187 -24.04 17.55 -1.22
CA VAL A 187 -23.59 17.69 -2.61
C VAL A 187 -22.11 18.06 -2.63
N TRP A 188 -21.70 19.08 -1.86
CA TRP A 188 -20.30 19.47 -1.74
C TRP A 188 -19.42 18.29 -1.29
N GLN A 189 -19.82 17.58 -0.24
CA GLN A 189 -19.10 16.42 0.30
C GLN A 189 -18.93 15.33 -0.76
N SER A 190 -20.00 14.98 -1.46
CA SER A 190 -19.99 13.94 -2.51
C SER A 190 -19.13 14.33 -3.71
N VAL A 191 -19.21 15.58 -4.16
CA VAL A 191 -18.36 16.09 -5.26
C VAL A 191 -16.90 16.10 -4.86
N TYR A 192 -16.59 16.57 -3.65
CA TYR A 192 -15.23 16.59 -3.12
C TYR A 192 -14.65 15.17 -3.06
N LEU A 193 -15.37 14.21 -2.46
CA LEU A 193 -14.89 12.83 -2.31
C LEU A 193 -14.65 12.16 -3.67
N ALA A 194 -15.55 12.37 -4.64
CA ALA A 194 -15.37 11.86 -5.99
C ALA A 194 -14.14 12.44 -6.69
N ALA A 195 -13.94 13.77 -6.63
CA ALA A 195 -12.80 14.44 -7.25
C ALA A 195 -11.47 14.09 -6.54
N ALA A 196 -11.47 13.99 -5.22
CA ALA A 196 -10.33 13.54 -4.43
C ALA A 196 -9.93 12.10 -4.81
N GLY A 197 -10.91 11.19 -4.95
CA GLY A 197 -10.69 9.82 -5.40
C GLY A 197 -9.96 9.74 -6.76
N VAL A 198 -10.33 10.59 -7.72
CA VAL A 198 -9.64 10.70 -9.02
C VAL A 198 -8.16 11.08 -8.84
N LEU A 199 -7.88 12.09 -8.02
CA LEU A 199 -6.50 12.56 -7.79
C LEU A 199 -5.65 11.51 -7.06
N LEU A 200 -6.24 10.78 -6.11
CA LEU A 200 -5.56 9.71 -5.39
C LEU A 200 -5.22 8.52 -6.29
N VAL A 201 -6.11 8.13 -7.20
CA VAL A 201 -5.83 7.08 -8.21
C VAL A 201 -4.68 7.48 -9.12
N PHE A 202 -4.61 8.75 -9.52
CA PHE A 202 -3.52 9.26 -10.35
C PHE A 202 -2.26 9.70 -9.57
N ALA A 203 -2.14 9.37 -8.28
CA ALA A 203 -0.98 9.73 -7.45
C ALA A 203 -0.69 11.25 -7.42
N ARG A 204 -1.74 12.07 -7.27
CA ARG A 204 -1.66 13.54 -7.23
C ARG A 204 -1.92 14.10 -5.83
N GLU A 205 -1.37 13.45 -4.80
CA GLU A 205 -1.58 13.79 -3.40
C GLU A 205 -1.19 15.25 -3.08
N ARG A 206 -0.07 15.74 -3.62
CA ARG A 206 0.38 17.13 -3.42
C ARG A 206 -0.58 18.16 -4.01
N LEU A 207 -1.16 17.85 -5.18
CA LEU A 207 -2.16 18.73 -5.79
C LEU A 207 -3.47 18.71 -5.01
N LEU A 208 -3.89 17.55 -4.50
CA LEU A 208 -5.06 17.45 -3.64
C LEU A 208 -4.87 18.29 -2.35
N LEU A 209 -3.68 18.23 -1.73
CA LEU A 209 -3.36 19.08 -0.57
C LEU A 209 -3.48 20.57 -0.91
N ALA A 210 -2.95 20.99 -2.06
CA ALA A 210 -3.04 22.37 -2.51
C ALA A 210 -4.50 22.86 -2.66
N THR A 211 -5.42 21.99 -3.10
CA THR A 211 -6.84 22.34 -3.22
C THR A 211 -7.56 22.50 -1.87
N LEU A 212 -7.00 21.94 -0.79
CA LEU A 212 -7.54 22.04 0.56
C LEU A 212 -7.09 23.29 1.33
N VAL A 213 -6.10 24.03 0.81
CA VAL A 213 -5.58 25.25 1.45
C VAL A 213 -6.67 26.23 1.90
N PRO A 214 -7.74 26.51 1.12
CA PRO A 214 -8.81 27.42 1.58
C PRO A 214 -9.51 26.96 2.85
N VAL A 215 -9.91 25.68 2.92
CA VAL A 215 -10.58 25.11 4.10
C VAL A 215 -9.62 25.01 5.28
N ILE A 216 -8.36 24.64 5.05
CA ILE A 216 -7.32 24.60 6.10
C ILE A 216 -7.12 25.99 6.70
N GLY A 217 -6.95 27.01 5.85
CA GLY A 217 -6.77 28.39 6.31
C GLY A 217 -8.00 28.91 7.07
N GLY A 218 -9.21 28.64 6.56
CA GLY A 218 -10.45 29.03 7.23
C GLY A 218 -10.62 28.38 8.59
N ALA A 219 -10.39 27.06 8.68
CA ALA A 219 -10.48 26.33 9.93
C ALA A 219 -9.39 26.72 10.93
N ALA A 220 -8.17 27.03 10.45
CA ALA A 220 -7.09 27.47 11.30
C ALA A 220 -7.42 28.80 12.00
N VAL A 221 -8.08 29.75 11.32
CA VAL A 221 -8.38 31.07 11.90
C VAL A 221 -9.61 31.07 12.82
N LEU A 222 -10.45 30.04 12.74
CA LEU A 222 -11.71 29.91 13.49
C LEU A 222 -11.61 30.13 15.01
N PRO A 223 -10.54 29.72 15.72
CA PRO A 223 -10.40 29.99 17.16
C PRO A 223 -10.20 31.47 17.53
N TRP A 224 -9.79 32.31 16.57
CA TRP A 224 -9.43 33.71 16.82
C TRP A 224 -10.40 34.71 16.17
N VAL A 225 -11.00 34.35 15.04
CA VAL A 225 -11.91 35.22 14.30
C VAL A 225 -13.14 34.41 13.92
N GLU A 226 -14.31 35.01 14.09
CA GLU A 226 -15.58 34.46 13.62
C GLU A 226 -15.84 34.91 12.17
N PRO A 227 -15.56 34.07 11.15
CA PRO A 227 -15.80 34.44 9.76
C PRO A 227 -17.30 34.56 9.50
N GLY A 228 -17.69 35.60 8.77
CA GLY A 228 -19.07 35.79 8.33
C GLY A 228 -19.58 34.63 7.45
N PRO A 229 -20.91 34.51 7.27
CA PRO A 229 -21.54 33.37 6.58
C PRO A 229 -21.02 33.17 5.15
N TRP A 230 -20.73 34.26 4.44
CA TRP A 230 -20.17 34.23 3.09
C TRP A 230 -18.79 33.60 3.01
N VAL A 231 -17.92 33.86 4.01
CA VAL A 231 -16.57 33.26 4.06
C VAL A 231 -16.67 31.78 4.42
N ARG A 232 -17.52 31.44 5.40
CA ARG A 232 -17.78 30.05 5.81
C ARG A 232 -18.31 29.18 4.67
N ALA A 233 -19.17 29.73 3.81
CA ALA A 233 -19.68 29.03 2.62
C ALA A 233 -18.70 29.08 1.43
N GLY A 234 -18.03 30.23 1.24
CA GLY A 234 -17.15 30.48 0.10
C GLY A 234 -15.89 29.63 0.11
N LEU A 235 -15.30 29.33 1.28
CA LEU A 235 -14.08 28.55 1.37
C LEU A 235 -14.26 27.07 0.96
N PRO A 236 -15.26 26.32 1.47
CA PRO A 236 -15.58 24.98 0.96
C PRO A 236 -15.95 24.98 -0.52
N LEU A 237 -16.73 25.97 -0.98
CA LEU A 237 -17.10 26.10 -2.39
C LEU A 237 -15.86 26.28 -3.28
N LEU A 238 -14.94 27.16 -2.88
CA LEU A 238 -13.66 27.35 -3.57
C LEU A 238 -12.86 26.05 -3.60
N THR A 239 -12.75 25.33 -2.49
CA THR A 239 -12.09 24.02 -2.46
C THR A 239 -12.75 23.02 -3.41
N ALA A 240 -14.08 22.97 -3.49
CA ALA A 240 -14.80 22.10 -4.44
C ALA A 240 -14.49 22.47 -5.89
N VAL A 241 -14.51 23.76 -6.24
CA VAL A 241 -14.17 24.24 -7.59
C VAL A 241 -12.72 23.88 -7.94
N LEU A 242 -11.78 24.11 -7.02
CA LEU A 242 -10.37 23.81 -7.23
C LEU A 242 -10.13 22.31 -7.43
N VAL A 243 -10.69 21.45 -6.55
CA VAL A 243 -10.48 19.99 -6.66
C VAL A 243 -11.12 19.42 -7.92
N VAL A 244 -12.30 19.89 -8.31
CA VAL A 244 -12.95 19.47 -9.56
C VAL A 244 -12.16 19.93 -10.78
N ALA A 245 -11.64 21.17 -10.79
CA ALA A 245 -10.83 21.67 -11.89
C ALA A 245 -9.51 20.90 -12.04
N VAL A 246 -8.85 20.56 -10.92
CA VAL A 246 -7.61 19.76 -10.94
C VAL A 246 -7.90 18.31 -11.36
N ALA A 247 -8.96 17.69 -10.83
CA ALA A 247 -9.39 16.35 -11.22
C ALA A 247 -9.77 16.28 -12.70
N GLY A 248 -10.53 17.25 -13.21
CA GLY A 248 -10.89 17.36 -14.61
C GLY A 248 -9.67 17.50 -15.53
N ARG A 249 -8.66 18.29 -15.12
CA ARG A 249 -7.37 18.37 -15.82
C ARG A 249 -6.62 17.04 -15.83
N ALA A 250 -6.59 16.33 -14.70
CA ALA A 250 -5.95 15.01 -14.61
C ALA A 250 -6.64 13.96 -15.50
N ILE A 251 -7.97 13.93 -15.50
CA ILE A 251 -8.75 13.04 -16.38
C ILE A 251 -8.52 13.41 -17.85
N ARG A 252 -8.56 14.70 -18.19
CA ARG A 252 -8.33 15.16 -19.56
C ARG A 252 -6.94 14.79 -20.07
N ALA A 253 -5.91 14.91 -19.23
CA ALA A 253 -4.56 14.47 -19.56
C ALA A 253 -4.52 12.96 -19.82
N ALA A 254 -5.14 12.16 -18.94
CA ALA A 254 -5.17 10.71 -19.08
C ALA A 254 -5.92 10.25 -20.34
N VAL A 255 -7.10 10.81 -20.62
CA VAL A 255 -7.92 10.45 -21.80
C VAL A 255 -7.30 10.91 -23.13
N ARG A 256 -6.34 11.85 -23.10
CA ARG A 256 -5.58 12.26 -24.29
C ARG A 256 -4.43 11.32 -24.63
N GLU A 257 -4.03 10.44 -23.73
CA GLU A 257 -3.06 9.39 -24.04
C GLU A 257 -3.68 8.36 -24.98
N ASP A 258 -2.84 7.64 -25.72
CA ASP A 258 -3.29 6.66 -26.70
C ASP A 258 -4.02 5.49 -26.02
N PRO A 259 -5.17 5.03 -26.57
CA PRO A 259 -5.85 3.85 -26.08
C PRO A 259 -4.98 2.60 -26.19
N ALA A 260 -5.04 1.74 -25.18
CA ALA A 260 -4.30 0.49 -25.19
C ALA A 260 -4.98 -0.54 -26.12
N PRO A 261 -4.25 -1.16 -27.07
CA PRO A 261 -4.81 -2.21 -27.93
C PRO A 261 -5.34 -3.38 -27.10
N GLY A 262 -6.56 -3.84 -27.37
CA GLY A 262 -7.14 -5.00 -26.70
C GLY A 262 -7.52 -4.79 -25.22
N ALA A 263 -7.62 -3.55 -24.74
CA ALA A 263 -7.94 -3.28 -23.35
C ALA A 263 -9.31 -3.84 -22.92
N VAL A 264 -9.29 -4.86 -22.07
CA VAL A 264 -10.51 -5.48 -21.53
C VAL A 264 -11.13 -4.60 -20.45
N ARG A 265 -12.46 -4.47 -20.46
CA ARG A 265 -13.22 -3.85 -19.36
C ARG A 265 -13.57 -4.94 -18.35
N PRO A 266 -13.09 -4.86 -17.10
CA PRO A 266 -13.47 -5.84 -16.09
C PRO A 266 -14.99 -5.79 -15.87
N GLY A 267 -15.59 -6.94 -15.56
CA GLY A 267 -17.01 -6.98 -15.18
C GLY A 267 -17.26 -6.21 -13.87
N PRO A 268 -18.44 -5.63 -13.66
CA PRO A 268 -18.75 -4.89 -12.42
C PRO A 268 -18.67 -5.77 -11.16
N ALA A 269 -18.95 -7.07 -11.30
CA ALA A 269 -18.90 -8.04 -10.20
C ALA A 269 -17.51 -8.19 -9.55
N VAL A 270 -16.43 -7.90 -10.28
CA VAL A 270 -15.06 -7.96 -9.74
C VAL A 270 -14.82 -6.85 -8.71
N SER A 271 -15.43 -5.69 -8.93
CA SER A 271 -15.25 -4.51 -8.07
C SER A 271 -16.29 -4.40 -6.96
N LEU A 272 -17.40 -5.13 -7.08
CA LEU A 272 -18.49 -5.17 -6.08
C LEU A 272 -18.01 -5.45 -4.64
N PRO A 273 -17.19 -6.48 -4.35
CA PRO A 273 -16.77 -6.76 -2.97
C PRO A 273 -15.98 -5.60 -2.34
N TYR A 274 -15.24 -4.80 -3.11
CA TYR A 274 -14.54 -3.63 -2.58
C TYR A 274 -15.52 -2.54 -2.16
N GLY A 275 -16.60 -2.32 -2.93
CA GLY A 275 -17.65 -1.38 -2.54
C GLY A 275 -18.45 -1.85 -1.33
N LEU A 276 -18.75 -3.15 -1.25
CA LEU A 276 -19.38 -3.78 -0.10
C LEU A 276 -18.54 -3.65 1.18
N PHE A 277 -17.22 -3.90 1.07
CA PHE A 277 -16.28 -3.62 2.16
C PHE A 277 -16.30 -2.14 2.55
N GLY A 278 -16.25 -1.22 1.57
CA GLY A 278 -16.32 0.22 1.83
C GLY A 278 -17.58 0.63 2.60
N LEU A 279 -18.73 0.03 2.26
CA LEU A 279 -19.97 0.22 2.99
C LEU A 279 -19.88 -0.29 4.43
N GLY A 280 -19.40 -1.53 4.62
CA GLY A 280 -19.25 -2.13 5.96
C GLY A 280 -18.28 -1.37 6.86
N ALA A 281 -17.10 -1.04 6.33
CA ALA A 281 -16.12 -0.19 7.00
C ALA A 281 -16.71 1.19 7.34
N GLY A 282 -17.46 1.78 6.40
CA GLY A 282 -18.17 3.03 6.60
C GLY A 282 -19.14 3.00 7.76
N VAL A 283 -20.03 2.01 7.79
CA VAL A 283 -21.01 1.86 8.88
C VAL A 283 -20.30 1.70 10.22
N LEU A 284 -19.28 0.83 10.31
CA LEU A 284 -18.54 0.62 11.55
C LEU A 284 -17.86 1.90 12.07
N VAL A 285 -17.19 2.65 11.18
CA VAL A 285 -16.51 3.89 11.53
C VAL A 285 -17.52 4.98 11.92
N MET A 286 -18.64 5.11 11.20
CA MET A 286 -19.68 6.09 11.53
C MET A 286 -20.34 5.77 12.87
N CYS A 287 -20.69 4.50 13.14
CA CYS A 287 -21.20 4.07 14.44
C CYS A 287 -20.21 4.31 15.58
N ALA A 288 -18.91 4.14 15.35
CA ALA A 288 -17.89 4.52 16.31
C ALA A 288 -17.84 6.05 16.53
N GLY A 289 -17.94 6.83 15.45
CA GLY A 289 -17.92 8.29 15.48
C GLY A 289 -19.11 8.93 16.17
N LEU A 290 -20.29 8.30 16.11
CA LEU A 290 -21.48 8.75 16.85
C LEU A 290 -21.24 8.78 18.37
N ARG A 291 -20.37 7.89 18.89
CA ARG A 291 -20.00 7.84 20.31
C ARG A 291 -18.72 8.63 20.59
N HIS A 292 -17.73 8.49 19.71
CA HIS A 292 -16.37 8.99 19.90
C HIS A 292 -15.85 9.70 18.64
N PRO A 293 -16.29 10.95 18.34
CA PRO A 293 -15.92 11.65 17.11
C PRO A 293 -14.40 11.81 16.94
N TRP A 294 -13.69 12.12 18.03
CA TRP A 294 -12.24 12.30 18.02
C TRP A 294 -11.48 11.00 17.71
N ALA A 295 -12.03 9.85 18.11
CA ALA A 295 -11.42 8.55 17.79
C ALA A 295 -11.51 8.23 16.29
N VAL A 296 -12.56 8.70 15.60
CA VAL A 296 -12.66 8.58 14.14
C VAL A 296 -11.62 9.47 13.44
N VAL A 297 -11.31 10.65 13.98
CA VAL A 297 -10.21 11.48 13.46
C VAL A 297 -8.88 10.74 13.59
N VAL A 298 -8.59 10.18 14.76
CA VAL A 298 -7.39 9.35 14.98
C VAL A 298 -7.32 8.17 14.00
N LEU A 299 -8.43 7.43 13.85
CA LEU A 299 -8.51 6.28 12.95
C LEU A 299 -8.35 6.68 11.47
N THR A 300 -8.84 7.87 11.10
CA THR A 300 -8.70 8.39 9.74
C THR A 300 -7.24 8.76 9.46
N LEU A 301 -6.58 9.44 10.39
CA LEU A 301 -5.16 9.80 10.27
C LEU A 301 -4.27 8.55 10.27
N SER A 302 -4.64 7.50 11.02
CA SER A 302 -3.90 6.23 11.06
C SER A 302 -3.95 5.45 9.74
N MET A 303 -4.81 5.81 8.79
CA MET A 303 -4.85 5.18 7.46
C MET A 303 -3.55 5.39 6.66
N GLY A 304 -2.80 6.47 6.92
CA GLY A 304 -1.48 6.68 6.32
C GLY A 304 -0.44 5.64 6.80
N PRO A 305 -0.20 5.52 8.11
CA PRO A 305 0.58 4.43 8.69
C PRO A 305 0.07 3.03 8.33
N ALA A 306 -1.26 2.84 8.25
CA ALA A 306 -1.87 1.59 7.82
C ALA A 306 -1.37 1.19 6.42
N GLU A 307 -1.45 2.10 5.45
CA GLU A 307 -0.97 1.90 4.08
C GLU A 307 0.53 1.62 4.05
N TRP A 308 1.32 2.37 4.82
CA TRP A 308 2.76 2.12 4.96
C TRP A 308 3.04 0.69 5.41
N LEU A 309 2.29 0.18 6.39
CA LEU A 309 2.40 -1.19 6.88
C LEU A 309 1.96 -2.25 5.87
N LEU A 310 1.03 -1.94 4.96
CA LEU A 310 0.68 -2.86 3.86
C LEU A 310 1.87 -3.07 2.92
N PHE A 311 2.56 -2.00 2.53
CA PHE A 311 3.77 -2.08 1.72
C PHE A 311 4.89 -2.82 2.46
N ARG A 312 5.12 -2.50 3.74
CA ARG A 312 6.12 -3.19 4.56
C ARG A 312 5.83 -4.68 4.71
N TYR A 313 4.57 -5.07 4.92
CA TYR A 313 4.20 -6.48 4.98
C TYR A 313 4.55 -7.21 3.69
N ARG A 314 4.29 -6.60 2.52
CA ARG A 314 4.65 -7.20 1.22
C ARG A 314 6.16 -7.35 1.04
N GLY A 315 6.92 -6.28 1.26
CA GLY A 315 8.38 -6.32 1.14
C GLY A 315 9.04 -7.32 2.09
N LEU A 316 8.61 -7.31 3.36
CA LEU A 316 9.11 -8.24 4.37
C LEU A 316 8.70 -9.69 4.09
N SER A 317 7.49 -9.93 3.58
CA SER A 317 7.05 -11.26 3.17
C SER A 317 7.84 -11.80 1.99
N VAL A 318 8.15 -10.97 0.99
CA VAL A 318 9.02 -11.36 -0.13
C VAL A 318 10.44 -11.65 0.36
N ALA A 319 10.99 -10.84 1.26
CA ALA A 319 12.29 -11.11 1.88
C ALA A 319 12.28 -12.40 2.70
N ALA A 320 11.18 -12.68 3.42
CA ALA A 320 11.00 -13.93 4.16
C ALA A 320 10.89 -15.14 3.22
N LEU A 321 10.27 -14.97 2.05
CA LEU A 321 10.18 -16.01 1.02
C LEU A 321 11.56 -16.39 0.49
N ARG A 322 12.40 -15.39 0.16
CA ARG A 322 13.77 -15.62 -0.32
C ARG A 322 14.64 -16.36 0.71
N LYS A 323 14.41 -16.12 2.00
CA LYS A 323 15.19 -16.72 3.11
C LYS A 323 14.62 -18.06 3.61
N ALA A 324 13.46 -18.49 3.14
CA ALA A 324 12.80 -19.69 3.64
C ALA A 324 13.21 -20.92 2.81
N SER A 325 13.72 -21.95 3.49
CA SER A 325 14.05 -23.24 2.87
C SER A 325 12.89 -24.23 2.83
N THR A 326 11.81 -23.97 3.59
CA THR A 326 10.63 -24.86 3.64
C THR A 326 9.32 -24.06 3.64
N PRO A 327 8.21 -24.64 3.13
CA PRO A 327 6.89 -24.00 3.20
C PRO A 327 6.41 -23.71 4.63
N ALA A 328 6.73 -24.58 5.59
CA ALA A 328 6.39 -24.37 7.00
C ALA A 328 7.20 -23.21 7.60
N GLY A 329 8.51 -23.14 7.30
CA GLY A 329 9.36 -22.03 7.70
C GLY A 329 8.88 -20.69 7.13
N PHE A 330 8.44 -20.68 5.86
CA PHE A 330 7.83 -19.50 5.26
C PHE A 330 6.54 -19.08 5.97
N ARG A 331 5.62 -20.02 6.26
CA ARG A 331 4.38 -19.74 6.99
C ARG A 331 4.65 -19.09 8.34
N ALA A 332 5.60 -19.63 9.12
CA ALA A 332 5.96 -19.08 10.42
C ALA A 332 6.52 -17.66 10.30
N LYS A 333 7.42 -17.41 9.34
CA LYS A 333 7.97 -16.06 9.09
C LYS A 333 6.90 -15.07 8.62
N SER A 334 6.03 -15.47 7.69
CA SER A 334 4.91 -14.64 7.22
C SER A 334 3.93 -14.31 8.34
N ALA A 335 3.63 -15.28 9.21
CA ALA A 335 2.80 -15.07 10.41
C ALA A 335 3.45 -14.08 11.39
N ALA A 336 4.76 -14.19 11.62
CA ALA A 336 5.51 -13.27 12.47
C ALA A 336 5.52 -11.84 11.89
N VAL A 337 5.69 -11.69 10.57
CA VAL A 337 5.59 -10.39 9.88
C VAL A 337 4.19 -9.82 9.99
N LEU A 338 3.14 -10.64 9.79
CA LEU A 338 1.75 -10.22 9.94
C LEU A 338 1.48 -9.70 11.36
N GLY A 339 1.85 -10.49 12.37
CA GLY A 339 1.68 -10.13 13.78
C GLY A 339 2.47 -8.87 14.15
N GLY A 340 3.71 -8.74 13.66
CA GLY A 340 4.55 -7.57 13.89
C GLY A 340 3.95 -6.30 13.27
N CYS A 341 3.52 -6.36 12.00
CA CYS A 341 2.87 -5.23 11.34
C CYS A 341 1.56 -4.83 12.04
N LEU A 342 0.72 -5.80 12.42
CA LEU A 342 -0.51 -5.53 13.15
C LEU A 342 -0.23 -4.90 14.53
N ALA A 343 0.77 -5.41 15.26
CA ALA A 343 1.16 -4.85 16.55
C ALA A 343 1.64 -3.40 16.40
N VAL A 344 2.51 -3.12 15.42
CA VAL A 344 2.99 -1.77 15.12
C VAL A 344 1.84 -0.83 14.73
N TYR A 345 0.81 -1.35 14.06
CA TYR A 345 -0.38 -0.57 13.73
C TYR A 345 -1.23 -0.24 14.97
N LEU A 346 -1.48 -1.22 15.83
CA LEU A 346 -2.42 -1.12 16.95
C LEU A 346 -1.83 -0.42 18.18
N LEU A 347 -0.53 -0.61 18.45
CA LEU A 347 0.14 -0.04 19.63
C LEU A 347 -0.04 1.48 19.78
N PRO A 348 0.16 2.33 18.75
CA PRO A 348 -0.05 3.77 18.89
C PRO A 348 -1.52 4.16 19.02
N LEU A 349 -2.47 3.31 18.61
CA LEU A 349 -3.89 3.58 18.72
C LEU A 349 -4.42 3.40 20.15
N ALA A 350 -3.76 2.61 21.00
CA ALA A 350 -4.15 2.43 22.39
C ALA A 350 -4.06 3.72 23.23
N PRO A 351 -2.91 4.44 23.27
CA PRO A 351 -2.85 5.73 23.96
C PRO A 351 -3.72 6.79 23.27
N ALA A 352 -3.87 6.74 21.93
CA ALA A 352 -4.75 7.66 21.23
C ALA A 352 -6.24 7.45 21.61
N ALA A 353 -6.69 6.20 21.81
CA ALA A 353 -8.01 5.90 22.35
C ALA A 353 -8.20 6.55 23.72
N TYR A 354 -7.21 6.42 24.60
CA TYR A 354 -7.22 7.04 25.93
C TYR A 354 -7.36 8.57 25.84
N PHE A 355 -6.55 9.24 25.01
CA PHE A 355 -6.62 10.71 24.84
C PHE A 355 -7.93 11.21 24.22
N THR A 356 -8.58 10.38 23.41
CA THR A 356 -9.86 10.73 22.77
C THR A 356 -11.09 10.38 23.62
N GLY A 357 -10.90 9.74 24.78
CA GLY A 357 -11.98 9.24 25.64
C GLY A 357 -12.68 7.99 25.11
N ALA A 358 -12.16 7.38 24.05
CA ALA A 358 -12.73 6.18 23.45
C ALA A 358 -12.33 4.91 24.19
N GLU A 359 -13.18 3.89 24.13
CA GLU A 359 -12.82 2.60 24.69
C GLU A 359 -11.72 1.94 23.86
N ILE A 360 -10.63 1.56 24.52
CA ILE A 360 -9.43 1.02 23.87
C ILE A 360 -9.77 -0.26 23.07
N ALA A 361 -10.42 -1.24 23.71
CA ALA A 361 -10.65 -2.54 23.08
C ALA A 361 -11.53 -2.47 21.81
N PRO A 362 -12.70 -1.79 21.80
CA PRO A 362 -13.48 -1.60 20.57
C PRO A 362 -12.71 -0.88 19.46
N LEU A 363 -11.95 0.17 19.80
CA LEU A 363 -11.19 0.92 18.79
C LEU A 363 -10.09 0.05 18.16
N LEU A 364 -9.35 -0.71 18.98
CA LEU A 364 -8.32 -1.62 18.49
C LEU A 364 -8.91 -2.77 17.66
N ALA A 365 -10.06 -3.32 18.08
CA ALA A 365 -10.76 -4.35 17.31
C ALA A 365 -11.21 -3.82 15.94
N LEU A 366 -11.79 -2.62 15.89
CA LEU A 366 -12.18 -1.97 14.64
C LEU A 366 -10.96 -1.71 13.75
N ALA A 367 -9.88 -1.16 14.31
CA ALA A 367 -8.64 -0.93 13.57
C ALA A 367 -8.06 -2.23 12.99
N ALA A 368 -8.06 -3.32 13.76
CA ALA A 368 -7.61 -4.64 13.31
C ALA A 368 -8.47 -5.17 12.15
N VAL A 369 -9.79 -5.00 12.20
CA VAL A 369 -10.70 -5.33 11.10
C VAL A 369 -10.31 -4.57 9.84
N LEU A 370 -10.22 -3.25 9.91
CA LEU A 370 -9.95 -2.39 8.75
C LEU A 370 -8.59 -2.73 8.11
N TRP A 371 -7.53 -2.81 8.90
CA TRP A 371 -6.19 -3.06 8.38
C TRP A 371 -6.06 -4.47 7.76
N THR A 372 -6.56 -5.49 8.44
CA THR A 372 -6.47 -6.88 7.95
C THR A 372 -7.31 -7.09 6.69
N ALA A 373 -8.49 -6.45 6.62
CA ALA A 373 -9.33 -6.47 5.42
C ALA A 373 -8.65 -5.78 4.23
N LEU A 374 -8.07 -4.60 4.42
CA LEU A 374 -7.31 -3.88 3.39
C LEU A 374 -6.09 -4.69 2.93
N LEU A 375 -5.41 -5.38 3.85
CA LEU A 375 -4.31 -6.26 3.53
C LEU A 375 -4.75 -7.38 2.60
N LEU A 376 -5.80 -8.12 2.96
CA LEU A 376 -6.35 -9.19 2.12
C LEU A 376 -6.76 -8.67 0.73
N GLN A 377 -7.38 -7.50 0.66
CA GLN A 377 -7.75 -6.84 -0.58
C GLN A 377 -6.55 -6.45 -1.45
N ALA A 378 -5.45 -6.00 -0.84
CA ALA A 378 -4.20 -5.71 -1.55
C ALA A 378 -3.61 -6.95 -2.25
N PHE A 379 -3.90 -8.14 -1.72
CA PHE A 379 -3.57 -9.45 -2.31
C PHE A 379 -4.69 -10.03 -3.20
N GLY A 380 -5.67 -9.21 -3.60
CA GLY A 380 -6.76 -9.61 -4.50
C GLY A 380 -7.84 -10.48 -3.86
N ILE A 381 -7.82 -10.65 -2.53
CA ILE A 381 -8.83 -11.40 -1.79
C ILE A 381 -9.92 -10.41 -1.35
N ALA A 382 -11.04 -10.37 -2.06
CA ALA A 382 -12.04 -9.32 -1.86
C ALA A 382 -13.31 -9.77 -1.11
N TRP A 383 -13.85 -10.95 -1.42
CA TRP A 383 -15.15 -11.38 -0.90
C TRP A 383 -15.16 -11.68 0.61
N VAL A 384 -14.13 -12.35 1.13
CA VAL A 384 -14.05 -12.67 2.56
C VAL A 384 -13.97 -11.40 3.41
N PRO A 385 -13.08 -10.43 3.11
CA PRO A 385 -13.12 -9.12 3.75
C PRO A 385 -14.48 -8.44 3.68
N ALA A 386 -15.11 -8.41 2.51
CA ALA A 386 -16.41 -7.77 2.33
C ALA A 386 -17.50 -8.41 3.19
N ALA A 387 -17.59 -9.75 3.19
CA ALA A 387 -18.61 -10.48 3.94
C ALA A 387 -18.44 -10.29 5.45
N LEU A 388 -17.24 -10.51 6.00
CA LEU A 388 -17.01 -10.40 7.44
C LEU A 388 -17.20 -8.97 7.95
N THR A 389 -16.77 -7.97 7.19
CA THR A 389 -16.94 -6.55 7.57
C THR A 389 -18.40 -6.12 7.48
N LEU A 390 -19.14 -6.55 6.45
CA LEU A 390 -20.57 -6.29 6.36
C LEU A 390 -21.37 -6.98 7.45
N CYS A 391 -21.05 -8.24 7.80
CA CYS A 391 -21.71 -8.94 8.90
C CYS A 391 -21.49 -8.21 10.23
N ALA A 392 -20.27 -7.78 10.52
CA ALA A 392 -19.98 -6.97 11.71
C ALA A 392 -20.74 -5.63 11.67
N ALA A 393 -20.73 -4.95 10.53
CA ALA A 393 -21.45 -3.70 10.34
C ALA A 393 -22.96 -3.84 10.53
N ALA A 394 -23.56 -4.93 10.04
CA ALA A 394 -24.98 -5.22 10.21
C ALA A 394 -25.32 -5.45 11.69
N GLY A 395 -24.48 -6.18 12.43
CA GLY A 395 -24.66 -6.38 13.88
C GLY A 395 -24.59 -5.07 14.67
N VAL A 396 -23.58 -4.25 14.40
CA VAL A 396 -23.40 -2.95 15.07
C VAL A 396 -24.49 -1.95 14.66
N GLY A 397 -24.87 -1.91 13.38
CA GLY A 397 -25.90 -1.03 12.88
C GLY A 397 -27.30 -1.40 13.41
N ALA A 398 -27.62 -2.70 13.48
CA ALA A 398 -28.89 -3.16 14.05
C ALA A 398 -29.02 -2.77 15.53
N ASP A 399 -27.95 -2.95 16.31
CA ASP A 399 -27.91 -2.56 17.73
C ASP A 399 -28.11 -1.04 17.91
N ALA A 400 -27.45 -0.23 17.08
CA ALA A 400 -27.61 1.23 17.08
C ALA A 400 -29.05 1.68 16.72
N CYS A 401 -29.76 0.93 15.87
CA CYS A 401 -31.14 1.24 15.49
C CYS A 401 -32.17 0.76 16.52
N LEU A 402 -31.88 -0.32 17.26
CA LEU A 402 -32.86 -0.99 18.11
C LEU A 402 -32.84 -0.51 19.58
N ARG A 403 -31.74 0.10 20.06
CA ARG A 403 -31.60 0.49 21.48
C ARG A 403 -30.89 1.84 21.65
N PRO A 404 -31.39 2.75 22.52
CA PRO A 404 -30.59 3.90 22.98
C PRO A 404 -29.40 3.41 23.82
N PRO A 405 -28.29 4.18 23.86
CA PRO A 405 -26.95 3.71 23.50
C PRO A 405 -26.57 2.41 24.22
N ALA A 406 -26.56 1.32 23.47
CA ALA A 406 -25.99 0.08 23.93
C ALA A 406 -24.49 0.27 24.23
N GLY A 407 -24.03 -0.34 25.32
CA GLY A 407 -22.63 -0.26 25.76
C GLY A 407 -21.64 -0.77 24.69
N PRO A 408 -20.33 -0.59 24.89
CA PRO A 408 -19.28 -0.90 23.91
C PRO A 408 -19.17 -2.39 23.53
N LEU A 409 -20.00 -3.25 24.13
CA LEU A 409 -19.91 -4.70 24.07
C LEU A 409 -20.31 -5.25 22.69
N VAL A 410 -21.38 -4.76 22.06
CA VAL A 410 -21.78 -5.23 20.72
C VAL A 410 -20.75 -4.85 19.66
N PRO A 411 -20.31 -3.57 19.55
CA PRO A 411 -19.20 -3.20 18.68
C PRO A 411 -17.93 -4.02 18.92
N LEU A 412 -17.58 -4.28 20.18
CA LEU A 412 -16.43 -5.09 20.54
C LEU A 412 -16.56 -6.52 20.02
N LEU A 413 -17.67 -7.20 20.30
CA LEU A 413 -17.88 -8.59 19.89
C LEU A 413 -17.89 -8.73 18.37
N CYS A 414 -18.65 -7.87 17.67
CA CYS A 414 -18.74 -7.90 16.22
C CYS A 414 -17.38 -7.64 15.56
N CYS A 415 -16.64 -6.60 16.01
CA CYS A 415 -15.33 -6.29 15.44
C CYS A 415 -14.29 -7.35 15.80
N THR A 416 -14.31 -7.90 17.03
CA THR A 416 -13.35 -8.94 17.43
C THR A 416 -13.58 -10.22 16.64
N ALA A 417 -14.84 -10.65 16.47
CA ALA A 417 -15.16 -11.83 15.67
C ALA A 417 -14.71 -11.67 14.20
N ALA A 418 -14.98 -10.50 13.61
CA ALA A 418 -14.51 -10.19 12.26
C ALA A 418 -12.97 -10.14 12.17
N ALA A 419 -12.29 -9.51 13.12
CA ALA A 419 -10.84 -9.42 13.16
C ALA A 419 -10.20 -10.81 13.23
N VAL A 420 -10.69 -11.69 14.12
CA VAL A 420 -10.21 -13.07 14.24
C VAL A 420 -10.43 -13.85 12.95
N GLY A 421 -11.62 -13.74 12.33
CA GLY A 421 -11.90 -14.40 11.04
C GLY A 421 -10.98 -13.92 9.91
N LEU A 422 -10.75 -12.60 9.82
CA LEU A 422 -9.86 -12.00 8.83
C LEU A 422 -8.40 -12.42 9.06
N LEU A 423 -7.94 -12.44 10.31
CA LEU A 423 -6.57 -12.86 10.65
C LEU A 423 -6.34 -14.34 10.37
N ALA A 424 -7.30 -15.21 10.72
CA ALA A 424 -7.23 -16.63 10.39
C ALA A 424 -7.14 -16.84 8.87
N TRP A 425 -7.92 -16.08 8.10
CA TRP A 425 -7.87 -16.13 6.64
C TRP A 425 -6.56 -15.59 6.06
N ALA A 426 -6.04 -14.49 6.62
CA ALA A 426 -4.76 -13.91 6.24
C ALA A 426 -3.61 -14.90 6.50
N LEU A 427 -3.55 -15.51 7.67
CA LEU A 427 -2.56 -16.55 7.99
C LEU A 427 -2.65 -17.74 7.02
N HIS A 428 -3.86 -18.18 6.70
CA HIS A 428 -4.07 -19.31 5.79
C HIS A 428 -3.66 -19.01 4.34
N ARG A 429 -4.01 -17.83 3.82
CA ARG A 429 -3.80 -17.46 2.42
C ARG A 429 -2.42 -16.85 2.17
N LEU A 430 -2.01 -15.90 3.01
CA LEU A 430 -0.74 -15.19 2.88
C LEU A 430 0.45 -15.98 3.44
N GLY A 431 0.20 -17.07 4.18
CA GLY A 431 1.21 -18.06 4.51
C GLY A 431 1.61 -18.97 3.34
N ARG A 432 0.92 -18.90 2.19
CA ARG A 432 1.28 -19.68 1.00
C ARG A 432 2.30 -18.92 0.14
N PRO A 433 3.41 -19.56 -0.28
CA PRO A 433 4.40 -18.92 -1.16
C PRO A 433 3.79 -18.31 -2.43
N THR A 434 2.79 -19.00 -3.01
CA THR A 434 2.09 -18.58 -4.23
C THR A 434 1.31 -17.28 -4.10
N ALA A 435 1.06 -16.79 -2.88
CA ALA A 435 0.41 -15.50 -2.67
C ALA A 435 1.37 -14.31 -2.91
N HIS A 436 2.67 -14.55 -3.00
CA HIS A 436 3.72 -13.52 -3.12
C HIS A 436 4.52 -13.66 -4.42
N ALA A 437 4.03 -14.49 -5.35
CA ALA A 437 4.61 -14.70 -6.68
C ALA A 437 4.18 -13.63 -7.68
#